data_AF-A0A4S3JG34-F1
#
_entry.id   AF-A0A4S3JG34-F1
#
_cell.length_a   1.000
_cell.length_b   1.000
_cell.length_c   1.000
_cell.angle_alpha   90.00
_cell.angle_beta   90.00
_cell.angle_gamma   90.00
#
_symmetry.space_group_name_H-M   'P 1'
#
loop_
_entity.id
_entity.type
_entity.pdbx_description
1 polymer ?
#
loop_
_entity_poly.entity_id
_entity_poly.type
_entity_poly.pdbx_seq_one_letter_code
_entity_poly.pdbx_strand_id
1 'polypeptide(L)'
;MSETMVGSTTLMPQGIPDDLIPIFKKLRDTPFACSDIADVPGQHVNSTFFATLSKPLPDGSKSVLFKHTKGWDAPWLGIAIDAARCFTEHDVHSKGICPIINENGFVIRPPRLLHFIPEYSTQIIENLENTVTLPEYLRSSDAISPSFATSLGRAVGSWLALFHHRNSEENGSGPAATRREKIPDRELYFNLYRGTLETQIRMSPQLFEGYEEAIRQRVQEGLKKDIQGRMGLIHGDLGARHFLIRNDVPIPNQDTILTPIDWETVHFGCQNQDFGQLIGELILVGQTDDQAFSDQVLQGLARGYQSLDEDSMFHVVFYAGLHLLMVLLTEGEPNTPMQNKMVGFARDCIVKGSQHDRQWLETTSLKYLLVASQ
;
A
#
# COMPACT_ATOMS: atom_id res chain seq x y z
N MET A 1 -31.97 40.17 -33.00
CA MET A 1 -30.75 39.39 -32.68
C MET A 1 -30.08 40.07 -31.51
N SER A 2 -30.26 39.54 -30.31
CA SER A 2 -29.53 39.91 -29.11
C SER A 2 -29.19 38.61 -28.41
N GLU A 3 -28.00 38.08 -28.69
CA GLU A 3 -27.44 36.95 -27.96
C GLU A 3 -27.09 37.43 -26.55
N THR A 4 -27.93 37.05 -25.60
CA THR A 4 -27.61 37.12 -24.19
C THR A 4 -26.53 36.08 -23.90
N MET A 5 -25.29 36.53 -23.71
CA MET A 5 -24.26 35.71 -23.08
C MET A 5 -24.71 35.35 -21.66
N VAL A 6 -25.24 34.14 -21.49
CA VAL A 6 -25.40 33.53 -20.17
C VAL A 6 -24.00 33.13 -19.71
N GLY A 7 -23.37 34.00 -18.93
CA GLY A 7 -22.21 33.63 -18.15
C GLY A 7 -22.62 32.49 -17.21
N SER A 8 -22.14 31.28 -17.49
CA SER A 8 -22.25 30.15 -16.58
C SER A 8 -21.38 30.46 -15.36
N THR A 9 -21.97 31.06 -14.34
CA THR A 9 -21.35 31.17 -13.02
C THR A 9 -21.30 29.77 -12.43
N THR A 10 -20.23 29.03 -12.71
CA THR A 10 -19.96 27.76 -12.03
C THR A 10 -19.76 28.10 -10.55
N LEU A 11 -20.80 27.84 -9.75
CA LEU A 11 -20.76 28.01 -8.31
C LEU A 11 -19.68 27.07 -7.74
N MET A 12 -18.93 27.56 -6.76
CA MET A 12 -18.00 26.70 -6.03
C MET A 12 -18.80 25.56 -5.37
N PRO A 13 -18.26 24.32 -5.31
CA PRO A 13 -18.87 23.25 -4.53
C PRO A 13 -19.23 23.71 -3.10
N GLN A 14 -20.31 23.17 -2.54
CA GLN A 14 -20.68 23.46 -1.14
C GLN A 14 -19.82 22.63 -0.19
N GLY A 15 -19.48 23.15 0.99
CA GLY A 15 -18.74 22.41 2.02
C GLY A 15 -17.24 22.21 1.77
N ILE A 16 -16.65 22.93 0.82
CA ILE A 16 -15.20 22.84 0.53
C ILE A 16 -14.39 23.30 1.75
N PRO A 17 -13.41 22.51 2.22
CA PRO A 17 -12.42 22.96 3.19
C PRO A 17 -11.68 24.23 2.72
N ASP A 18 -11.47 25.20 3.61
CA ASP A 18 -10.95 26.52 3.26
C ASP A 18 -9.63 26.47 2.46
N ASP A 19 -8.77 25.51 2.76
CA ASP A 19 -7.49 25.28 2.10
C ASP A 19 -7.61 24.77 0.65
N LEU A 20 -8.73 24.18 0.27
CA LEU A 20 -8.98 23.74 -1.10
C LEU A 20 -9.61 24.82 -1.99
N ILE A 21 -10.14 25.90 -1.40
CA ILE A 21 -10.77 27.01 -2.15
C ILE A 21 -9.86 27.54 -3.27
N PRO A 22 -8.55 27.79 -3.06
CA PRO A 22 -7.66 28.25 -4.13
C PRO A 22 -7.54 27.25 -5.29
N ILE A 23 -7.52 25.96 -4.98
CA ILE A 23 -7.44 24.87 -5.97
C ILE A 23 -8.68 24.88 -6.87
N PHE A 24 -9.87 24.88 -6.27
CA PHE A 24 -11.13 24.90 -7.03
C PHE A 24 -11.31 26.17 -7.86
N LYS A 25 -10.82 27.33 -7.39
CA LYS A 25 -10.78 28.56 -8.19
C LYS A 25 -9.92 28.39 -9.44
N LYS A 26 -8.74 27.77 -9.31
CA LYS A 26 -7.82 27.52 -10.44
C LYS A 26 -8.41 26.54 -11.46
N LEU A 27 -9.19 25.56 -11.00
CA LEU A 27 -9.76 24.52 -11.87
C LEU A 27 -11.06 24.91 -12.57
N ARG A 28 -11.67 26.04 -12.22
CA ARG A 28 -12.99 26.48 -12.73
C ARG A 28 -13.11 26.47 -14.25
N ASP A 29 -12.04 26.85 -14.94
CA ASP A 29 -12.02 26.99 -16.41
C ASP A 29 -11.34 25.77 -17.09
N THR A 30 -11.10 24.70 -16.34
CA THR A 30 -10.48 23.46 -16.82
C THR A 30 -11.52 22.34 -16.96
N PRO A 31 -11.20 21.23 -17.64
CA PRO A 31 -12.06 20.03 -17.63
C PRO A 31 -12.31 19.44 -16.23
N PHE A 32 -11.51 19.84 -15.23
CA PHE A 32 -11.63 19.39 -13.85
C PHE A 32 -12.41 20.35 -12.94
N ALA A 33 -13.19 21.26 -13.52
CA ALA A 33 -14.12 22.08 -12.75
C ALA A 33 -15.18 21.20 -12.08
N CYS A 34 -15.33 21.28 -10.76
CA CYS A 34 -16.23 20.41 -10.00
C CYS A 34 -17.50 21.14 -9.56
N SER A 35 -18.60 20.39 -9.50
CA SER A 35 -19.89 20.86 -8.97
C SER A 35 -20.11 20.46 -7.52
N ASP A 36 -19.48 19.36 -7.08
CA ASP A 36 -19.64 18.80 -5.73
C ASP A 36 -18.37 18.08 -5.28
N ILE A 37 -18.20 17.95 -3.96
CA ILE A 37 -17.08 17.25 -3.33
C ILE A 37 -17.56 16.49 -2.08
N ALA A 38 -17.04 15.28 -1.89
CA ALA A 38 -17.28 14.46 -0.70
C ALA A 38 -15.99 13.83 -0.20
N ASP A 39 -15.79 13.81 1.11
CA ASP A 39 -14.62 13.20 1.75
C ASP A 39 -14.56 11.70 1.49
N VAL A 40 -13.35 11.18 1.27
CA VAL A 40 -13.09 9.73 1.35
C VAL A 40 -12.69 9.41 2.79
N PRO A 41 -13.47 8.60 3.54
CA PRO A 41 -13.16 8.28 4.93
C PRO A 41 -11.91 7.37 5.05
N GLY A 42 -11.32 7.33 6.25
CA GLY A 42 -10.29 6.34 6.60
C GLY A 42 -8.85 6.68 6.20
N GLN A 43 -8.56 7.92 5.80
CA GLN A 43 -7.21 8.34 5.42
C GLN A 43 -6.42 8.87 6.60
N HIS A 44 -5.12 8.54 6.63
CA HIS A 44 -4.24 8.93 7.73
C HIS A 44 -3.43 10.21 7.43
N VAL A 45 -2.81 10.30 6.26
CA VAL A 45 -1.78 11.33 5.99
C VAL A 45 -2.16 12.31 4.87
N ASN A 46 -3.11 11.96 4.00
CA ASN A 46 -3.63 12.85 2.95
C ASN A 46 -5.11 13.12 3.14
N SER A 47 -5.58 14.19 2.51
CA SER A 47 -7.00 14.46 2.34
C SER A 47 -7.40 14.13 0.91
N THR A 48 -8.04 12.98 0.72
CA THR A 48 -8.62 12.58 -0.57
C THR A 48 -10.13 12.80 -0.59
N PHE A 49 -10.64 13.28 -1.72
CA PHE A 49 -12.04 13.59 -1.93
C PHE A 49 -12.55 13.01 -3.24
N PHE A 50 -13.78 12.50 -3.23
CA PHE A 50 -14.55 12.30 -4.46
C PHE A 50 -15.04 13.66 -4.94
N ALA A 51 -14.72 14.02 -6.18
CA ALA A 51 -15.21 15.26 -6.78
C ALA A 51 -16.07 14.95 -8.00
N THR A 52 -17.29 15.48 -8.01
CA THR A 52 -18.19 15.40 -9.16
C THR A 52 -17.86 16.52 -10.12
N LEU A 53 -17.57 16.18 -11.36
CA LEU A 53 -17.24 17.14 -12.41
C LEU A 53 -18.48 17.89 -12.88
N SER A 54 -18.33 19.20 -13.11
CA SER A 54 -19.36 20.06 -13.70
C SER A 54 -19.73 19.61 -15.12
N LYS A 55 -18.78 19.00 -15.84
CA LYS A 55 -18.98 18.41 -17.17
C LYS A 55 -18.23 17.08 -17.23
N PRO A 56 -18.80 16.03 -17.86
CA PRO A 56 -18.07 14.78 -18.07
C PRO A 56 -16.77 14.98 -18.87
N LEU A 57 -15.75 14.17 -18.56
CA LEU A 57 -14.52 14.09 -19.35
C LEU A 57 -14.79 13.44 -20.73
N PRO A 58 -13.83 13.52 -21.69
CA PRO A 58 -13.99 12.91 -23.02
C PRO A 58 -14.25 11.40 -23.01
N ASP A 59 -13.80 10.68 -21.98
CA ASP A 59 -14.06 9.24 -21.77
C ASP A 59 -15.41 8.96 -21.08
N GLY A 60 -16.19 10.00 -20.78
CA GLY A 60 -17.49 9.91 -20.14
C GLY A 60 -17.46 9.92 -18.62
N SER A 61 -16.29 9.91 -17.99
CA SER A 61 -16.15 9.97 -16.53
C SER A 61 -16.80 11.24 -15.98
N LYS A 62 -17.62 11.08 -14.93
CA LYS A 62 -18.36 12.17 -14.28
C LYS A 62 -17.76 12.60 -12.94
N SER A 63 -16.78 11.87 -12.47
CA SER A 63 -16.13 12.11 -11.18
C SER A 63 -14.65 11.76 -11.26
N VAL A 64 -13.89 12.38 -10.37
CA VAL A 64 -12.45 12.19 -10.20
C VAL A 64 -12.12 12.18 -8.72
N LEU A 65 -10.96 11.66 -8.36
CA LEU A 65 -10.43 11.74 -7.01
C LEU A 65 -9.44 12.90 -6.91
N PHE A 66 -9.60 13.73 -5.89
CA PHE A 66 -8.66 14.79 -5.52
C PHE A 66 -7.86 14.30 -4.35
N LYS A 67 -6.55 14.07 -4.51
CA LYS A 67 -5.64 13.73 -3.42
C LYS A 67 -4.82 14.96 -3.07
N HIS A 68 -5.10 15.56 -1.92
CA HIS A 68 -4.43 16.75 -1.42
C HIS A 68 -3.45 16.37 -0.30
N THR A 69 -2.18 16.66 -0.52
CA THR A 69 -1.10 16.32 0.42
C THR A 69 -0.69 17.54 1.23
N LYS A 70 -0.85 17.44 2.55
CA LYS A 70 -0.33 18.42 3.50
C LYS A 70 0.93 17.90 4.17
N GLY A 71 1.85 18.83 4.48
CA GLY A 71 2.89 18.57 5.48
C GLY A 71 2.20 18.49 6.83
N TRP A 72 2.46 17.46 7.61
CA TRP A 72 1.75 17.28 8.87
C TRP A 72 2.48 18.00 10.01
N ASP A 73 1.84 19.00 10.60
CA ASP A 73 2.34 19.69 11.82
C ASP A 73 2.23 18.80 13.07
N ALA A 74 1.32 17.83 13.06
CA ALA A 74 1.16 16.81 14.10
C ALA A 74 1.88 15.52 13.66
N PRO A 75 2.99 15.16 14.30
CA PRO A 75 3.87 14.13 13.78
C PRO A 75 3.32 12.72 14.09
N TRP A 76 3.27 11.82 13.09
CA TRP A 76 2.88 10.43 13.33
C TRP A 76 3.95 9.73 14.17
N LEU A 77 3.59 9.28 15.38
CA LEU A 77 4.54 8.78 16.38
C LEU A 77 5.72 9.74 16.68
N GLY A 78 5.53 11.05 16.56
CA GLY A 78 6.62 12.02 16.75
C GLY A 78 7.52 12.22 15.52
N ILE A 79 7.14 11.64 14.37
CA ILE A 79 7.82 11.82 13.08
C ILE A 79 7.03 12.74 12.13
N ALA A 80 7.67 13.80 11.65
CA ALA A 80 7.09 14.71 10.66
C ALA A 80 7.20 14.12 9.25
N ILE A 81 6.14 14.24 8.45
CA ILE A 81 6.07 13.73 7.08
C ILE A 81 5.90 14.90 6.11
N ASP A 82 6.86 15.06 5.21
CA ASP A 82 6.90 16.16 4.23
C ASP A 82 5.83 15.97 3.14
N ALA A 83 5.23 17.08 2.69
CA ALA A 83 4.31 17.10 1.54
C ALA A 83 5.00 16.75 0.21
N ALA A 84 6.34 16.81 0.15
CA ALA A 84 7.13 16.43 -1.02
C ALA A 84 6.84 15.00 -1.53
N ARG A 85 6.24 14.14 -0.69
CA ARG A 85 5.78 12.79 -1.06
C ARG A 85 4.74 12.78 -2.21
N CYS A 86 3.97 13.84 -2.41
CA CYS A 86 3.07 13.93 -3.58
C CYS A 86 3.82 14.01 -4.92
N PHE A 87 5.04 14.58 -4.93
CA PHE A 87 5.89 14.57 -6.11
C PHE A 87 6.46 13.18 -6.37
N THR A 88 6.69 12.44 -5.28
CA THR A 88 7.11 11.04 -5.36
C THR A 88 6.05 10.19 -6.06
N GLU A 89 4.79 10.29 -5.63
CA GLU A 89 3.68 9.56 -6.26
C GLU A 89 3.42 10.04 -7.70
N HIS A 90 3.51 11.35 -7.95
CA HIS A 90 3.40 11.91 -9.30
C HIS A 90 4.40 11.25 -10.28
N ASP A 91 5.65 11.08 -9.85
CA ASP A 91 6.69 10.45 -10.64
C ASP A 91 6.37 8.99 -10.98
N VAL A 92 5.71 8.27 -10.07
CA VAL A 92 5.31 6.87 -10.31
C VAL A 92 4.33 6.78 -11.48
N HIS A 93 3.33 7.66 -11.49
CA HIS A 93 2.35 7.72 -12.58
C HIS A 93 2.94 8.26 -13.88
N SER A 94 3.64 9.41 -13.82
CA SER A 94 4.12 10.12 -15.01
C SER A 94 5.29 9.43 -15.72
N LYS A 95 6.12 8.67 -14.98
CA LYS A 95 7.27 7.93 -15.54
C LYS A 95 6.98 6.46 -15.79
N GLY A 96 5.76 5.99 -15.52
CA GLY A 96 5.36 4.59 -15.74
C GLY A 96 6.16 3.60 -14.88
N ILE A 97 6.44 3.95 -13.61
CA ILE A 97 7.24 3.12 -12.70
C ILE A 97 6.47 1.84 -12.33
N CYS A 98 5.15 1.96 -12.11
CA CYS A 98 4.27 0.84 -11.85
C CYS A 98 3.99 0.06 -13.15
N PRO A 99 4.34 -1.24 -13.23
CA PRO A 99 4.08 -2.03 -14.43
C PRO A 99 2.59 -2.34 -14.56
N ILE A 100 2.13 -2.40 -15.82
CA ILE A 100 0.82 -2.93 -16.19
C ILE A 100 1.01 -4.36 -16.67
N ILE A 101 0.26 -5.30 -16.11
CA ILE A 101 0.27 -6.71 -16.53
C ILE A 101 -1.14 -7.24 -16.75
N ASN A 102 -1.25 -8.30 -17.56
CA ASN A 102 -2.41 -9.17 -17.63
C ASN A 102 -1.93 -10.59 -17.33
N GLU A 103 -2.35 -11.16 -16.21
CA GLU A 103 -1.81 -12.40 -15.69
C GLU A 103 -2.89 -13.14 -14.88
N ASN A 104 -3.08 -14.43 -15.15
CA ASN A 104 -4.05 -15.31 -14.46
C ASN A 104 -5.49 -14.76 -14.39
N GLY A 105 -5.95 -14.05 -15.42
CA GLY A 105 -7.30 -13.45 -15.45
C GLY A 105 -7.42 -12.15 -14.65
N PHE A 106 -6.29 -11.51 -14.33
CA PHE A 106 -6.24 -10.22 -13.67
C PHE A 106 -5.46 -9.21 -14.50
N VAL A 107 -6.00 -8.01 -14.62
CA VAL A 107 -5.27 -6.84 -15.12
C VAL A 107 -4.86 -5.99 -13.93
N ILE A 108 -3.55 -5.90 -13.68
CA ILE A 108 -3.00 -5.06 -12.61
C ILE A 108 -2.44 -3.78 -13.21
N ARG A 109 -2.95 -2.62 -12.80
CA ARG A 109 -2.53 -1.30 -13.30
C ARG A 109 -2.69 -0.20 -12.24
N PRO A 110 -1.87 0.85 -12.23
CA PRO A 110 -2.11 1.99 -11.35
C PRO A 110 -3.36 2.77 -11.81
N PRO A 111 -3.95 3.63 -10.95
CA PRO A 111 -4.93 4.61 -11.42
C PRO A 111 -4.27 5.60 -12.38
N ARG A 112 -5.05 6.16 -13.31
CA ARG A 112 -4.53 7.22 -14.19
C ARG A 112 -4.38 8.53 -13.42
N LEU A 113 -3.20 9.14 -13.49
CA LEU A 113 -3.02 10.54 -13.11
C LEU A 113 -3.59 11.42 -14.23
N LEU A 114 -4.64 12.18 -13.92
CA LEU A 114 -5.32 13.04 -14.89
C LEU A 114 -4.73 14.45 -14.90
N HIS A 115 -4.35 14.96 -13.72
CA HIS A 115 -3.72 16.25 -13.58
C HIS A 115 -2.89 16.32 -12.29
N PHE A 116 -1.88 17.19 -12.28
CA PHE A 116 -1.10 17.49 -11.08
C PHE A 116 -0.97 19.00 -10.94
N ILE A 117 -1.16 19.50 -9.72
CA ILE A 117 -1.12 20.90 -9.36
C ILE A 117 -0.01 21.08 -8.31
N PRO A 118 1.26 21.25 -8.75
CA PRO A 118 2.41 21.22 -7.86
C PRO A 118 2.37 22.29 -6.77
N GLU A 119 1.84 23.47 -7.11
CA GLU A 119 1.75 24.63 -6.22
C GLU A 119 0.91 24.36 -4.96
N TYR A 120 0.00 23.39 -5.04
CA TYR A 120 -0.91 23.01 -3.98
C TYR A 120 -0.73 21.55 -3.54
N SER A 121 0.35 20.88 -3.95
CA SER A 121 0.60 19.46 -3.62
C SER A 121 -0.63 18.57 -3.87
N THR A 122 -1.31 18.79 -4.99
CA THR A 122 -2.62 18.17 -5.27
C THR A 122 -2.59 17.38 -6.57
N GLN A 123 -3.05 16.14 -6.52
CA GLN A 123 -3.22 15.27 -7.66
C GLN A 123 -4.70 15.08 -7.96
N ILE A 124 -5.05 15.09 -9.24
CA ILE A 124 -6.36 14.67 -9.73
C ILE A 124 -6.15 13.32 -10.42
N ILE A 125 -6.75 12.27 -9.85
CA ILE A 125 -6.59 10.89 -10.28
C ILE A 125 -7.93 10.31 -10.71
N GLU A 126 -7.86 9.28 -11.55
CA GLU A 126 -9.02 8.50 -11.99
C GLU A 126 -9.85 8.04 -10.80
N ASN A 127 -11.16 8.29 -10.84
CA ASN A 127 -12.09 7.65 -9.92
C ASN A 127 -12.44 6.25 -10.44
N LEU A 128 -12.15 5.22 -9.66
CA LEU A 128 -12.52 3.84 -9.96
C LEU A 128 -13.89 3.56 -9.35
N GLU A 129 -14.92 3.50 -10.20
CA GLU A 129 -16.28 3.27 -9.74
C GLU A 129 -16.48 1.83 -9.22
N ASN A 130 -17.29 1.70 -8.17
CA ASN A 130 -17.65 0.43 -7.54
C ASN A 130 -16.42 -0.42 -7.15
N THR A 131 -15.40 0.19 -6.54
CA THR A 131 -14.26 -0.55 -5.97
C THR A 131 -14.25 -0.56 -4.45
N VAL A 132 -13.69 -1.60 -3.89
CA VAL A 132 -13.37 -1.75 -2.46
C VAL A 132 -11.90 -2.11 -2.31
N THR A 133 -11.35 -2.00 -1.11
CA THR A 133 -10.02 -2.53 -0.82
C THR A 133 -10.01 -4.04 -0.92
N LEU A 134 -8.85 -4.63 -1.23
CA LEU A 134 -8.72 -6.08 -1.31
C LEU A 134 -9.15 -6.75 0.01
N PRO A 135 -8.71 -6.33 1.21
CA PRO A 135 -9.23 -6.86 2.46
C PRO A 135 -10.76 -6.84 2.55
N GLU A 136 -11.42 -5.73 2.23
CA GLU A 136 -12.89 -5.66 2.24
C GLU A 136 -13.54 -6.65 1.28
N TYR A 137 -13.00 -6.79 0.06
CA TYR A 137 -13.47 -7.78 -0.91
C TYR A 137 -13.32 -9.22 -0.39
N LEU A 138 -12.15 -9.53 0.19
CA LEU A 138 -11.87 -10.85 0.73
C LEU A 138 -12.77 -11.21 1.91
N ARG A 139 -13.20 -10.22 2.71
CA ARG A 139 -14.11 -10.43 3.85
C ARG A 139 -15.58 -10.53 3.46
N SER A 140 -15.99 -9.90 2.37
CA SER A 140 -17.40 -9.75 2.01
C SER A 140 -17.88 -10.73 0.94
N SER A 141 -16.97 -11.41 0.24
CA SER A 141 -17.34 -12.22 -0.92
C SER A 141 -17.47 -13.70 -0.56
N ASP A 142 -18.70 -14.14 -0.34
CA ASP A 142 -19.08 -15.56 -0.23
C ASP A 142 -18.83 -16.36 -1.53
N ALA A 143 -18.50 -15.66 -2.63
CA ALA A 143 -18.43 -16.20 -3.98
C ALA A 143 -16.99 -16.49 -4.47
N ILE A 144 -15.96 -16.29 -3.64
CA ILE A 144 -14.58 -16.49 -4.12
C ILE A 144 -14.22 -17.97 -4.15
N SER A 145 -14.09 -18.53 -5.36
CA SER A 145 -13.62 -19.90 -5.52
C SER A 145 -12.14 -20.05 -5.15
N PRO A 146 -11.70 -21.25 -4.74
CA PRO A 146 -10.30 -21.52 -4.50
C PRO A 146 -9.34 -21.21 -5.66
N SER A 147 -9.82 -21.44 -6.89
CA SER A 147 -9.08 -21.15 -8.11
C SER A 147 -8.88 -19.65 -8.34
N PHE A 148 -9.87 -18.84 -7.98
CA PHE A 148 -9.77 -17.39 -8.03
C PHE A 148 -8.76 -16.89 -7.00
N ALA A 149 -8.82 -17.38 -5.75
CA ALA A 149 -7.88 -17.05 -4.67
C ALA A 149 -6.43 -17.28 -5.10
N THR A 150 -6.17 -18.46 -5.66
CA THR A 150 -4.84 -18.85 -6.13
C THR A 150 -4.37 -17.98 -7.30
N SER A 151 -5.28 -17.67 -8.23
CA SER A 151 -4.99 -16.85 -9.42
C SER A 151 -4.71 -15.39 -9.05
N LEU A 152 -5.50 -14.83 -8.11
CA LEU A 152 -5.29 -13.53 -7.50
C LEU A 152 -3.89 -13.44 -6.89
N GLY A 153 -3.55 -14.39 -6.01
CA GLY A 153 -2.22 -14.46 -5.39
C GLY A 153 -1.12 -14.49 -6.45
N ARG A 154 -1.22 -15.38 -7.44
CA ARG A 154 -0.20 -15.49 -8.51
C ARG A 154 -0.05 -14.20 -9.32
N ALA A 155 -1.15 -13.54 -9.68
CA ALA A 155 -1.12 -12.29 -10.42
C ALA A 155 -0.43 -11.18 -9.63
N VAL A 156 -0.79 -10.99 -8.35
CA VAL A 156 -0.16 -9.99 -7.48
C VAL A 156 1.31 -10.30 -7.26
N GLY A 157 1.67 -11.57 -7.05
CA GLY A 157 3.06 -11.99 -6.85
C GLY A 157 3.92 -11.71 -8.09
N SER A 158 3.39 -12.05 -9.27
CA SER A 158 4.08 -11.83 -10.55
C SER A 158 4.23 -10.34 -10.86
N TRP A 159 3.21 -9.53 -10.54
CA TRP A 159 3.28 -8.07 -10.66
C TRP A 159 4.35 -7.49 -9.75
N LEU A 160 4.40 -7.91 -8.49
CA LEU A 160 5.38 -7.42 -7.52
C LEU A 160 6.81 -7.80 -7.93
N ALA A 161 7.01 -9.05 -8.36
CA ALA A 161 8.30 -9.50 -8.89
C ALA A 161 8.75 -8.67 -10.11
N LEU A 162 7.82 -8.36 -11.03
CA LEU A 162 8.12 -7.52 -12.19
C LEU A 162 8.43 -6.07 -11.79
N PHE A 163 7.68 -5.51 -10.84
CA PHE A 163 7.94 -4.16 -10.32
C PHE A 163 9.32 -4.06 -9.70
N HIS A 164 9.67 -5.01 -8.81
CA HIS A 164 10.98 -5.10 -8.19
C HIS A 164 12.10 -5.34 -9.20
N HIS A 165 11.90 -6.26 -10.15
CA HIS A 165 12.90 -6.54 -11.18
C HIS A 165 13.16 -5.30 -12.03
N ARG A 166 12.13 -4.67 -12.60
CA ARG A 166 12.29 -3.48 -13.48
C ARG A 166 12.95 -2.31 -12.77
N ASN A 167 12.77 -2.20 -11.45
CA ASN A 167 13.29 -1.10 -10.66
C ASN A 167 14.42 -1.50 -9.72
N SER A 168 15.12 -2.61 -10.01
CA SER A 168 16.29 -3.05 -9.24
C SER A 168 17.50 -2.12 -9.44
N GLU A 169 18.39 -2.12 -8.46
CA GLU A 169 19.72 -1.50 -8.56
C GLU A 169 20.50 -1.99 -9.78
N GLU A 170 20.49 -3.29 -10.04
CA GLU A 170 21.24 -3.96 -11.11
C GLU A 170 20.85 -3.46 -12.50
N ASN A 171 19.63 -2.94 -12.66
CA ASN A 171 19.14 -2.43 -13.94
C ASN A 171 19.61 -0.98 -14.25
N GLY A 172 20.40 -0.36 -13.37
CA GLY A 172 21.48 0.62 -13.63
C GLY A 172 21.15 1.96 -14.32
N SER A 173 19.97 2.14 -14.92
CA SER A 173 19.63 3.29 -15.76
C SER A 173 18.17 3.77 -15.62
N GLY A 174 17.43 3.23 -14.65
CA GLY A 174 16.02 3.52 -14.43
C GLY A 174 15.74 4.55 -13.33
N PRO A 175 14.45 4.82 -13.03
CA PRO A 175 14.00 5.69 -11.93
C PRO A 175 14.64 5.37 -10.57
N ALA A 176 15.05 4.12 -10.36
CA ALA A 176 15.80 3.66 -9.19
C ALA A 176 17.12 4.41 -8.98
N ALA A 177 17.88 4.69 -10.04
CA ALA A 177 19.16 5.39 -9.95
C ALA A 177 18.96 6.84 -9.46
N THR A 178 17.94 7.54 -9.97
CA THR A 178 17.62 8.92 -9.55
C THR A 178 17.12 9.04 -8.11
N ARG A 179 16.54 7.97 -7.54
CA ARG A 179 16.01 7.98 -6.18
C ARG A 179 16.95 7.43 -5.13
N ARG A 180 18.00 6.70 -5.53
CA ARG A 180 19.07 6.26 -4.61
C ARG A 180 19.67 7.44 -3.82
N GLU A 181 19.74 8.61 -4.42
CA GLU A 181 20.32 9.82 -3.81
C GLU A 181 19.42 10.44 -2.71
N LYS A 182 18.13 10.02 -2.61
CA LYS A 182 17.20 10.47 -1.56
C LYS A 182 17.21 9.52 -0.35
N ILE A 183 18.37 9.43 0.31
CA ILE A 183 18.59 8.73 1.59
C ILE A 183 17.57 9.05 2.71
N PRO A 184 17.02 10.28 2.85
CA PRO A 184 16.14 10.64 3.97
C PRO A 184 14.88 9.77 4.13
N ASP A 185 14.32 9.24 3.03
CA ASP A 185 13.07 8.50 3.07
C ASP A 185 13.22 7.13 3.76
N ARG A 186 14.41 6.53 3.72
CA ARG A 186 14.64 5.22 4.35
C ARG A 186 14.85 5.31 5.86
N GLU A 187 15.61 6.31 6.32
CA GLU A 187 15.79 6.54 7.76
C GLU A 187 14.46 6.86 8.44
N LEU A 188 13.57 7.56 7.73
CA LEU A 188 12.19 7.79 8.14
C LEU A 188 11.47 6.46 8.46
N TYR A 189 11.45 5.49 7.53
CA TYR A 189 10.84 4.17 7.77
C TYR A 189 11.51 3.38 8.89
N PHE A 190 12.82 3.53 9.07
CA PHE A 190 13.52 2.84 10.16
C PHE A 190 13.10 3.37 11.53
N ASN A 191 13.01 4.68 11.66
CA ASN A 191 12.52 5.31 12.88
C ASN A 191 11.06 4.96 13.14
N LEU A 192 10.28 4.80 12.08
CA LEU A 192 8.90 4.33 12.10
C LEU A 192 8.73 2.97 12.77
N TYR A 193 9.45 1.97 12.25
CA TYR A 193 9.37 0.60 12.74
C TYR A 193 9.87 0.51 14.18
N ARG A 194 10.91 1.28 14.53
CA ARG A 194 11.40 1.38 15.90
C ARG A 194 10.38 2.02 16.83
N GLY A 195 9.82 3.18 16.47
CA GLY A 195 8.81 3.87 17.26
C GLY A 195 7.53 3.05 17.45
N THR A 196 7.15 2.28 16.42
CA THR A 196 6.06 1.30 16.47
C THR A 196 6.35 0.21 17.49
N LEU A 197 7.52 -0.42 17.43
CA LEU A 197 7.94 -1.45 18.39
C LEU A 197 7.95 -0.92 19.83
N GLU A 198 8.53 0.27 20.06
CA GLU A 198 8.54 0.92 21.37
C GLU A 198 7.13 1.14 21.92
N THR A 199 6.22 1.56 21.05
CA THR A 199 4.83 1.80 21.43
C THR A 199 4.09 0.50 21.74
N GLN A 200 4.31 -0.55 20.96
CA GLN A 200 3.71 -1.86 21.20
C GLN A 200 4.21 -2.50 22.51
N ILE A 201 5.50 -2.42 22.80
CA ILE A 201 6.07 -2.88 24.08
C ILE A 201 5.45 -2.12 25.26
N ARG A 202 5.25 -0.81 25.13
CA ARG A 202 4.61 0.01 26.17
C ARG A 202 3.13 -0.33 26.37
N MET A 203 2.40 -0.61 25.28
CA MET A 203 0.97 -0.90 25.33
C MET A 203 0.65 -2.33 25.78
N SER A 204 1.57 -3.27 25.58
CA SER A 204 1.34 -4.69 25.91
C SER A 204 2.61 -5.36 26.46
N PRO A 205 3.19 -4.86 27.57
CA PRO A 205 4.48 -5.35 28.09
C PRO A 205 4.50 -6.85 28.37
N GLN A 206 3.38 -7.42 28.82
CA GLN A 206 3.23 -8.86 29.05
C GLN A 206 3.46 -9.72 27.80
N LEU A 207 3.26 -9.16 26.60
CA LEU A 207 3.51 -9.86 25.34
C LEU A 207 4.99 -9.81 24.93
N PHE A 208 5.80 -8.98 25.57
CA PHE A 208 7.22 -8.83 25.24
C PHE A 208 8.14 -9.23 26.40
N GLU A 209 7.58 -9.63 27.55
CA GLU A 209 8.32 -10.02 28.74
C GLU A 209 9.39 -11.08 28.44
N GLY A 210 10.65 -10.74 28.71
CA GLY A 210 11.82 -11.59 28.47
C GLY A 210 12.37 -11.53 27.04
N TYR A 211 11.76 -10.74 26.16
CA TYR A 211 12.17 -10.56 24.77
C TYR A 211 12.53 -9.11 24.42
N GLU A 212 12.30 -8.14 25.30
CA GLU A 212 12.34 -6.70 24.98
C GLU A 212 13.68 -6.25 24.40
N GLU A 213 14.78 -6.54 25.09
CA GLU A 213 16.11 -6.15 24.60
C GLU A 213 16.50 -6.95 23.34
N ALA A 214 16.13 -8.22 23.34
CA ALA A 214 16.45 -9.15 22.26
C ALA A 214 15.74 -8.74 20.96
N ILE A 215 14.48 -8.29 21.03
CA ILE A 215 13.72 -7.84 19.86
C ILE A 215 14.18 -6.47 19.39
N ARG A 216 14.55 -5.55 20.29
CA ARG A 216 15.15 -4.25 19.93
C ARG A 216 16.42 -4.42 19.12
N GLN A 217 17.32 -5.27 19.62
CA GLN A 217 18.58 -5.57 18.95
C GLN A 217 18.31 -6.17 17.56
N ARG A 218 17.41 -7.17 17.47
CA ARG A 218 17.05 -7.81 16.20
C ARG A 218 16.45 -6.83 15.20
N VAL A 219 15.56 -5.93 15.62
CA VAL A 219 15.01 -4.91 14.74
C VAL A 219 16.11 -3.96 14.25
N GLN A 220 17.01 -3.54 15.13
CA GLN A 220 18.14 -2.71 14.72
C GLN A 220 19.08 -3.42 13.74
N GLU A 221 19.37 -4.69 13.97
CA GLU A 221 20.24 -5.49 13.09
C GLU A 221 19.56 -5.82 11.75
N GLY A 222 18.29 -6.20 11.77
CA GLY A 222 17.49 -6.47 10.56
C GLY A 222 17.42 -5.26 9.65
N LEU A 223 17.07 -4.09 10.18
CA LEU A 223 17.03 -2.85 9.39
C LEU A 223 18.42 -2.44 8.87
N LYS A 224 19.51 -2.74 9.59
CA LYS A 224 20.87 -2.54 9.08
C LYS A 224 21.22 -3.50 7.94
N LYS A 225 20.77 -4.76 8.01
CA LYS A 225 20.97 -5.76 6.95
C LYS A 225 20.30 -5.39 5.63
N ASP A 226 19.27 -4.54 5.66
CA ASP A 226 18.60 -4.07 4.44
C ASP A 226 19.58 -3.51 3.40
N ILE A 227 20.71 -2.90 3.81
CA ILE A 227 21.73 -2.36 2.88
C ILE A 227 22.39 -3.47 2.04
N GLN A 228 22.36 -4.70 2.53
CA GLN A 228 23.00 -5.86 1.92
C GLN A 228 22.01 -6.75 1.17
N GLY A 229 20.70 -6.43 1.23
CA GLY A 229 19.65 -7.18 0.56
C GLY A 229 19.47 -6.78 -0.90
N ARG A 230 18.41 -7.31 -1.53
CA ARG A 230 18.01 -6.92 -2.88
C ARG A 230 17.44 -5.51 -2.87
N MET A 231 18.23 -4.57 -3.35
CA MET A 231 17.89 -3.14 -3.38
C MET A 231 17.25 -2.73 -4.69
N GLY A 232 16.26 -1.84 -4.59
CA GLY A 232 15.56 -1.27 -5.74
C GLY A 232 14.53 -0.25 -5.29
N LEU A 233 13.68 0.22 -6.22
CA LEU A 233 12.46 0.91 -5.79
C LEU A 233 11.49 -0.08 -5.17
N ILE A 234 10.92 0.34 -4.05
CA ILE A 234 9.83 -0.32 -3.37
C ILE A 234 8.66 0.65 -3.25
N HIS A 235 7.44 0.13 -3.11
CA HIS A 235 6.26 0.90 -2.74
C HIS A 235 6.47 1.58 -1.39
N GLY A 236 6.99 0.84 -0.40
CA GLY A 236 7.33 1.36 0.93
C GLY A 236 6.22 1.22 1.97
N ASP A 237 4.98 1.10 1.51
CA ASP A 237 3.79 0.74 2.31
C ASP A 237 2.88 -0.23 1.54
N LEU A 238 3.40 -1.37 1.08
CA LEU A 238 2.63 -2.30 0.23
C LEU A 238 1.76 -3.28 1.04
N GLY A 239 0.79 -2.75 1.77
CA GLY A 239 -0.28 -3.54 2.38
C GLY A 239 -1.30 -4.07 1.38
N ALA A 240 -2.05 -5.13 1.74
CA ALA A 240 -3.17 -5.61 0.92
C ALA A 240 -4.26 -4.54 0.74
N ARG A 241 -4.47 -3.68 1.74
CA ARG A 241 -5.37 -2.52 1.69
C ARG A 241 -5.09 -1.54 0.56
N HIS A 242 -3.86 -1.50 0.04
CA HIS A 242 -3.49 -0.63 -1.08
C HIS A 242 -3.74 -1.24 -2.44
N PHE A 243 -4.51 -2.33 -2.52
CA PHE A 243 -5.09 -2.81 -3.76
C PHE A 243 -6.59 -2.55 -3.77
N LEU A 244 -7.07 -1.83 -4.78
CA LEU A 244 -8.49 -1.73 -5.08
C LEU A 244 -8.92 -2.81 -6.06
N ILE A 245 -10.08 -3.40 -5.82
CA ILE A 245 -10.73 -4.39 -6.68
C ILE A 245 -12.19 -3.99 -6.88
N ARG A 246 -12.76 -4.31 -8.05
CA ARG A 246 -14.18 -4.08 -8.29
C ARG A 246 -15.04 -4.91 -7.33
N ASN A 247 -16.03 -4.27 -6.74
CA ASN A 247 -17.01 -4.86 -5.84
C ASN A 247 -18.18 -5.46 -6.62
N ASP A 248 -17.86 -6.31 -7.59
CA ASP A 248 -18.82 -7.11 -8.35
C ASP A 248 -18.42 -8.59 -8.35
N VAL A 249 -19.39 -9.45 -8.65
CA VAL A 249 -19.12 -10.88 -8.81
C VAL A 249 -18.21 -11.05 -10.02
N PRO A 250 -17.11 -11.82 -9.92
CA PRO A 250 -16.24 -12.09 -11.05
C PRO A 250 -17.04 -12.59 -12.26
N ILE A 251 -16.93 -11.89 -13.39
CA ILE A 251 -17.62 -12.26 -14.62
C ILE A 251 -16.78 -13.31 -15.34
N PRO A 252 -17.33 -14.50 -15.67
CA PRO A 252 -16.59 -15.53 -16.38
C PRO A 252 -16.00 -15.01 -17.71
N ASN A 253 -14.73 -15.33 -17.96
CA ASN A 253 -13.97 -14.90 -19.16
C ASN A 253 -13.74 -13.39 -19.28
N GLN A 254 -13.89 -12.63 -18.19
CA GLN A 254 -13.50 -11.23 -18.13
C GLN A 254 -12.42 -11.06 -17.07
N ASP A 255 -11.36 -10.33 -17.42
CA ASP A 255 -10.28 -10.07 -16.48
C ASP A 255 -10.77 -9.16 -15.35
N THR A 256 -10.36 -9.50 -14.14
CA THR A 256 -10.62 -8.70 -12.94
C THR A 256 -9.55 -7.61 -12.83
N ILE A 257 -9.96 -6.36 -12.65
CA ILE A 257 -9.02 -5.24 -12.51
C ILE A 257 -8.60 -5.12 -11.05
N LEU A 258 -7.29 -5.13 -10.82
CA LEU A 258 -6.66 -4.79 -9.54
C LEU A 258 -5.85 -3.51 -9.71
N THR A 259 -6.01 -2.59 -8.75
CA THR A 259 -5.36 -1.29 -8.84
C THR A 259 -4.54 -1.02 -7.59
N PRO A 260 -3.20 -1.16 -7.65
CA PRO A 260 -2.31 -0.67 -6.60
C PRO A 260 -2.35 0.86 -6.52
N ILE A 261 -2.57 1.38 -5.31
CA ILE A 261 -2.74 2.80 -5.01
C ILE A 261 -1.79 3.26 -3.90
N ASP A 262 -1.76 4.56 -3.64
CA ASP A 262 -1.04 5.19 -2.52
C ASP A 262 0.49 5.10 -2.60
N TRP A 263 1.03 5.53 -3.75
CA TRP A 263 2.45 5.40 -4.08
C TRP A 263 3.35 6.49 -3.48
N GLU A 264 2.86 7.23 -2.49
CA GLU A 264 3.57 8.38 -1.92
C GLU A 264 4.79 7.98 -1.09
N THR A 265 4.84 6.71 -0.67
CA THR A 265 5.88 6.12 0.17
C THR A 265 7.03 5.52 -0.63
N VAL A 266 6.99 5.64 -1.98
CA VAL A 266 7.98 5.03 -2.88
C VAL A 266 9.36 5.58 -2.67
N HIS A 267 10.29 4.69 -2.35
CA HIS A 267 11.69 5.02 -2.14
C HIS A 267 12.61 3.89 -2.58
N PHE A 268 13.91 4.17 -2.59
CA PHE A 268 14.92 3.15 -2.83
C PHE A 268 15.18 2.38 -1.53
N GLY A 269 14.80 1.11 -1.49
CA GLY A 269 14.76 0.28 -0.28
C GLY A 269 14.95 -1.21 -0.56
N CYS A 270 14.83 -2.02 0.50
CA CYS A 270 14.94 -3.47 0.42
C CYS A 270 13.62 -4.05 -0.10
N GLN A 271 13.67 -4.79 -1.20
CA GLN A 271 12.50 -5.39 -1.85
C GLN A 271 11.74 -6.38 -0.96
N ASN A 272 12.41 -6.97 0.03
CA ASN A 272 11.77 -7.87 0.99
C ASN A 272 10.77 -7.12 1.89
N GLN A 273 10.84 -5.79 1.99
CA GLN A 273 9.90 -4.97 2.74
C GLN A 273 8.49 -5.05 2.15
N ASP A 274 8.32 -4.68 0.88
CA ASP A 274 7.02 -4.70 0.19
C ASP A 274 6.37 -6.09 0.27
N PHE A 275 7.17 -7.14 0.06
CA PHE A 275 6.64 -8.49 0.10
C PHE A 275 6.24 -8.92 1.52
N GLY A 276 7.03 -8.55 2.53
CA GLY A 276 6.70 -8.78 3.94
C GLY A 276 5.44 -8.04 4.38
N GLN A 277 5.30 -6.77 3.99
CA GLN A 277 4.12 -5.95 4.28
C GLN A 277 2.85 -6.58 3.71
N LEU A 278 2.89 -6.98 2.44
CA LEU A 278 1.75 -7.60 1.77
C LEU A 278 1.34 -8.93 2.41
N ILE A 279 2.31 -9.79 2.73
CA ILE A 279 2.06 -11.08 3.40
C ILE A 279 1.49 -10.88 4.80
N GLY A 280 2.09 -9.96 5.59
CA GLY A 280 1.67 -9.71 6.96
C GLY A 280 0.19 -9.33 7.02
N GLU A 281 -0.25 -8.46 6.12
CA GLU A 281 -1.64 -8.02 6.09
C GLU A 281 -2.62 -9.09 5.57
N LEU A 282 -2.22 -9.90 4.58
CA LEU A 282 -3.03 -11.04 4.13
C LEU A 282 -3.21 -12.09 5.23
N ILE A 283 -2.20 -12.28 6.09
CA ILE A 283 -2.32 -13.13 7.28
C ILE A 283 -3.33 -12.52 8.25
N LEU A 284 -3.27 -11.20 8.49
CA LEU A 284 -4.23 -10.53 9.36
C LEU A 284 -5.67 -10.72 8.87
N VAL A 285 -5.93 -10.56 7.57
CA VAL A 285 -7.23 -10.83 6.94
C VAL A 285 -7.65 -12.30 7.15
N GLY A 286 -6.74 -13.25 6.98
CA GLY A 286 -7.05 -14.67 7.16
C GLY A 286 -7.36 -15.08 8.60
N GLN A 287 -6.87 -14.33 9.59
CA GLN A 287 -7.12 -14.62 11.01
C GLN A 287 -8.45 -14.04 11.52
N THR A 288 -9.00 -13.03 10.84
CA THR A 288 -10.30 -12.45 11.21
C THR A 288 -11.49 -13.20 10.61
N ASP A 289 -11.30 -13.91 9.50
CA ASP A 289 -12.39 -14.46 8.70
C ASP A 289 -12.15 -15.94 8.29
N ASP A 290 -11.67 -16.20 7.07
CA ASP A 290 -11.44 -17.54 6.51
C ASP A 290 -9.95 -17.85 6.28
N GLN A 291 -9.42 -18.73 7.11
CA GLN A 291 -8.03 -19.17 7.04
C GLN A 291 -7.70 -19.95 5.76
N ALA A 292 -8.63 -20.75 5.23
CA ALA A 292 -8.37 -21.59 4.06
C ALA A 292 -8.23 -20.77 2.78
N PHE A 293 -9.00 -19.69 2.67
CA PHE A 293 -8.92 -18.76 1.56
C PHE A 293 -7.61 -17.96 1.56
N SER A 294 -7.26 -17.36 2.71
CA SER A 294 -6.00 -16.60 2.85
C SER A 294 -4.78 -17.46 2.54
N ASP A 295 -4.78 -18.72 2.98
CA ASP A 295 -3.74 -19.69 2.67
C ASP A 295 -3.53 -19.90 1.16
N GLN A 296 -4.60 -19.89 0.36
CA GLN A 296 -4.49 -20.06 -1.09
C GLN A 296 -3.99 -18.81 -1.79
N VAL A 297 -4.42 -17.62 -1.33
CA VAL A 297 -3.86 -16.35 -1.83
C VAL A 297 -2.38 -16.28 -1.50
N LEU A 298 -1.98 -16.59 -0.27
CA LEU A 298 -0.57 -16.62 0.16
C LEU A 298 0.27 -17.63 -0.63
N GLN A 299 -0.27 -18.83 -0.88
CA GLN A 299 0.40 -19.81 -1.73
C GLN A 299 0.55 -19.34 -3.17
N GLY A 300 -0.50 -18.75 -3.75
CA GLY A 300 -0.45 -18.15 -5.08
C GLY A 300 0.57 -17.03 -5.16
N LEU A 301 0.58 -16.15 -4.17
CA LEU A 301 1.48 -15.01 -4.04
C LEU A 301 2.94 -15.44 -3.99
N ALA A 302 3.28 -16.39 -3.12
CA ALA A 302 4.63 -16.95 -3.02
C ALA A 302 5.10 -17.55 -4.36
N ARG A 303 4.22 -18.29 -5.04
CA ARG A 303 4.52 -18.89 -6.36
C ARG A 303 4.61 -17.89 -7.50
N GLY A 304 3.89 -16.77 -7.41
CA GLY A 304 3.95 -15.70 -8.41
C GLY A 304 5.20 -14.85 -8.24
N TYR A 305 5.62 -14.59 -7.00
CA TYR A 305 6.80 -13.78 -6.72
C TYR A 305 8.10 -14.49 -7.12
N GLN A 306 8.25 -15.76 -6.72
CA GLN A 306 9.44 -16.59 -6.97
C GLN A 306 10.76 -15.93 -6.49
N SER A 307 11.89 -16.60 -6.71
CA SER A 307 13.23 -16.01 -6.55
C SER A 307 13.57 -15.46 -5.16
N LEU A 308 13.13 -16.11 -4.08
CA LEU A 308 13.65 -15.81 -2.75
C LEU A 308 14.79 -16.77 -2.43
N ASP A 309 16.00 -16.28 -2.18
CA ASP A 309 16.96 -17.08 -1.43
C ASP A 309 16.49 -17.25 0.04
N GLU A 310 17.08 -18.19 0.77
CA GLU A 310 16.65 -18.51 2.13
C GLU A 310 16.79 -17.31 3.08
N ASP A 311 17.86 -16.52 2.96
CA ASP A 311 18.06 -15.33 3.79
C ASP A 311 16.97 -14.28 3.50
N SER A 312 16.68 -14.03 2.22
CA SER A 312 15.61 -13.13 1.79
C SER A 312 14.25 -13.60 2.28
N MET A 313 13.97 -14.90 2.24
CA MET A 313 12.73 -15.48 2.76
C MET A 313 12.53 -15.18 4.25
N PHE A 314 13.55 -15.40 5.08
CA PHE A 314 13.47 -15.10 6.50
C PHE A 314 13.43 -13.59 6.78
N HIS A 315 14.01 -12.78 5.91
CA HIS A 315 13.91 -11.32 5.99
C HIS A 315 12.51 -10.82 5.63
N VAL A 316 11.81 -11.47 4.69
CA VAL A 316 10.38 -11.23 4.42
C VAL A 316 9.54 -11.55 5.66
N VAL A 317 9.82 -12.66 6.35
CA VAL A 317 9.15 -13.00 7.63
C VAL A 317 9.37 -11.92 8.69
N PHE A 318 10.61 -11.41 8.80
CA PHE A 318 10.93 -10.31 9.70
C PHE A 318 10.09 -9.04 9.38
N TYR A 319 10.01 -8.65 8.11
CA TYR A 319 9.21 -7.48 7.70
C TYR A 319 7.71 -7.70 7.88
N ALA A 320 7.19 -8.91 7.67
CA ALA A 320 5.80 -9.22 7.94
C ALA A 320 5.46 -8.96 9.42
N GLY A 321 6.35 -9.32 10.35
CA GLY A 321 6.20 -9.01 11.76
C GLY A 321 6.22 -7.52 12.07
N LEU A 322 7.17 -6.77 11.48
CA LEU A 322 7.24 -5.32 11.64
C LEU A 322 5.98 -4.61 11.13
N HIS A 323 5.49 -5.00 9.95
CA HIS A 323 4.27 -4.43 9.36
C HIS A 323 3.04 -4.75 10.19
N LEU A 324 2.90 -6.00 10.65
CA LEU A 324 1.80 -6.40 11.53
C LEU A 324 1.75 -5.54 12.80
N LEU A 325 2.89 -5.30 13.46
CA LEU A 325 2.93 -4.41 14.63
C LEU A 325 2.46 -2.99 14.29
N MET A 326 2.73 -2.50 13.08
CA MET A 326 2.30 -1.18 12.62
C MET A 326 0.79 -1.13 12.38
N VAL A 327 0.26 -2.04 11.57
CA VAL A 327 -1.18 -2.10 11.25
C VAL A 327 -2.00 -2.33 12.52
N LEU A 328 -1.55 -3.22 13.41
CA LEU A 328 -2.22 -3.47 14.69
C LEU A 328 -2.20 -2.22 15.59
N LEU A 329 -1.19 -1.36 15.50
CA LEU A 329 -1.14 -0.11 16.27
C LEU A 329 -2.11 0.94 15.73
N THR A 330 -2.27 1.03 14.41
CA THR A 330 -3.04 2.09 13.75
C THR A 330 -4.51 1.73 13.55
N GLU A 331 -4.81 0.46 13.29
CA GLU A 331 -6.14 -0.02 12.91
C GLU A 331 -6.69 -1.07 13.89
N GLY A 332 -5.85 -1.65 14.73
CA GLY A 332 -6.25 -2.70 15.66
C GLY A 332 -7.02 -2.18 16.88
N GLU A 333 -7.88 -3.03 17.44
CA GLU A 333 -8.55 -2.76 18.71
C GLU A 333 -7.66 -3.20 19.88
N PRO A 334 -7.13 -2.27 20.70
CA PRO A 334 -6.18 -2.62 21.75
C PRO A 334 -6.80 -3.55 22.79
N ASN A 335 -5.99 -4.47 23.33
CA ASN A 335 -6.33 -5.39 24.42
C ASN A 335 -7.43 -6.44 24.11
N THR A 336 -7.80 -6.64 22.85
CA THR A 336 -8.64 -7.77 22.48
C THR A 336 -7.83 -9.08 22.41
N PRO A 337 -8.43 -10.25 22.63
CA PRO A 337 -7.72 -11.54 22.49
C PRO A 337 -7.10 -11.73 21.11
N MET A 338 -7.80 -11.29 20.05
CA MET A 338 -7.29 -11.36 18.68
C MET A 338 -6.08 -10.44 18.49
N GLN A 339 -6.18 -9.19 18.93
CA GLN A 339 -5.07 -8.23 18.90
C GLN A 339 -3.83 -8.80 19.60
N ASN A 340 -3.98 -9.31 20.82
CA ASN A 340 -2.86 -9.85 21.60
C ASN A 340 -2.23 -11.08 20.94
N LYS A 341 -3.06 -11.96 20.36
CA LYS A 341 -2.58 -13.10 19.57
C LYS A 341 -1.75 -12.62 18.37
N MET A 342 -2.23 -11.62 17.65
CA MET A 342 -1.54 -11.10 16.46
C MET A 342 -0.27 -10.31 16.79
N VAL A 343 -0.25 -9.55 17.90
CA VAL A 343 0.97 -8.91 18.40
C VAL A 343 2.01 -9.97 18.81
N GLY A 344 1.58 -11.04 19.49
CA GLY A 344 2.46 -12.17 19.82
C GLY A 344 3.02 -12.86 18.57
N PHE A 345 2.18 -13.10 17.56
CA PHE A 345 2.61 -13.67 16.28
C PHE A 345 3.59 -12.75 15.55
N ALA A 346 3.35 -11.43 15.53
CA ALA A 346 4.22 -10.44 14.92
C ALA A 346 5.61 -10.37 15.60
N ARG A 347 5.62 -10.41 16.94
CA ARG A 347 6.85 -10.56 17.74
C ARG A 347 7.62 -11.83 17.34
N ASP A 348 6.93 -12.95 17.24
CA ASP A 348 7.55 -14.22 16.87
C ASP A 348 8.10 -14.18 15.44
N CYS A 349 7.40 -13.55 14.48
CA CYS A 349 7.93 -13.33 13.13
C CYS A 349 9.28 -12.58 13.16
N ILE A 350 9.38 -11.51 13.95
CA ILE A 350 10.63 -10.73 14.08
C ILE A 350 11.74 -11.60 14.69
N VAL A 351 11.44 -12.31 15.78
CA VAL A 351 12.44 -13.12 16.51
C VAL A 351 12.90 -14.33 15.67
N LYS A 352 11.94 -15.08 15.12
CA LYS A 352 12.15 -16.33 14.39
C LYS A 352 12.67 -16.09 12.98
N GLY A 353 12.22 -15.04 12.31
CA GLY A 353 12.80 -14.56 11.06
C GLY A 353 14.28 -14.23 11.23
N SER A 354 14.63 -13.45 12.27
CA SER A 354 16.05 -13.13 12.55
C SER A 354 16.92 -14.35 12.89
N GLN A 355 16.31 -15.44 13.37
CA GLN A 355 16.98 -16.68 13.77
C GLN A 355 17.05 -17.72 12.64
N HIS A 356 16.43 -17.47 11.48
CA HIS A 356 16.28 -18.46 10.41
C HIS A 356 15.62 -19.76 10.90
N ASP A 357 14.62 -19.65 11.79
CA ASP A 357 13.94 -20.80 12.39
C ASP A 357 12.95 -21.44 11.40
N ARG A 358 13.48 -22.34 10.56
CA ARG A 358 12.72 -23.06 9.55
C ARG A 358 11.63 -23.95 10.13
N GLN A 359 11.91 -24.62 11.25
CA GLN A 359 10.94 -25.51 11.90
C GLN A 359 9.72 -24.74 12.39
N TRP A 360 9.94 -23.56 12.99
CA TRP A 360 8.84 -22.67 13.35
C TRP A 360 8.05 -22.24 12.10
N LEU A 361 8.74 -21.80 11.04
CA LEU A 361 8.11 -21.34 9.80
C LEU A 361 7.13 -22.37 9.21
N GLU A 362 7.53 -23.65 9.19
CA GLU A 362 6.71 -24.77 8.68
C GLU A 362 5.38 -24.98 9.43
N THR A 363 5.29 -24.52 10.68
CA THR A 363 4.09 -24.65 11.52
C THR A 363 3.10 -23.49 11.39
N THR A 364 3.40 -22.48 10.56
CA THR A 364 2.61 -21.24 10.43
C THR A 364 2.01 -21.08 9.03
N SER A 365 1.10 -20.12 8.85
CA SER A 365 0.62 -19.71 7.51
C SER A 365 1.73 -19.12 6.62
N LEU A 366 2.89 -18.78 7.18
CA LEU A 366 4.05 -18.32 6.40
C LEU A 366 4.80 -19.47 5.71
N LYS A 367 4.47 -20.75 5.98
CA LYS A 367 5.10 -21.92 5.35
C LYS A 367 5.11 -21.87 3.81
N TYR A 368 4.18 -21.13 3.20
CA TYR A 368 4.12 -20.99 1.74
C TYR A 368 5.33 -20.24 1.16
N LEU A 369 6.02 -19.43 1.97
CA LEU A 369 7.28 -18.80 1.60
C LEU A 369 8.39 -19.82 1.29
N LEU A 370 8.34 -21.02 1.89
CA LEU A 370 9.26 -22.11 1.59
C LEU A 370 9.14 -22.61 0.14
N VAL A 371 8.00 -22.35 -0.51
CA VAL A 371 7.77 -22.67 -1.94
C VAL A 371 8.41 -21.61 -2.84
N ALA A 372 8.48 -20.35 -2.39
CA ALA A 372 9.17 -19.28 -3.13
C ALA A 372 10.71 -19.38 -3.04
N SER A 373 11.20 -20.22 -2.12
CA SER A 373 12.63 -20.47 -1.86
C SER A 373 13.19 -21.71 -2.55
N GLN A 374 12.35 -22.43 -3.31
CA GLN A 374 12.73 -23.55 -4.18
C GLN A 374 12.79 -23.09 -5.63
#